data_AF-A0A922CFK0-F1
#
_entry.id   AF-A0A922CFK0-F1
#
_cell.length_a   1.000
_cell.length_b   1.000
_cell.length_c   1.000
_cell.angle_alpha   90.00
_cell.angle_beta   90.00
_cell.angle_gamma   90.00
#
_symmetry.space_group_name_H-M   'P 1'
#
loop_
_entity.id
_entity.type
_entity.pdbx_description
1 polymer ?
#
loop_
_entity_poly.entity_id
_entity_poly.type
_entity_poly.pdbx_seq_one_letter_code
_entity_poly.pdbx_strand_id
1 'polypeptide(L)'
;IEIITFQSLWLVVVSIFKTKVVSNMLKLDSGFLSPFNIMMFVRMIFGNYHPIAKSKLISIFLKLYCVSVAFVLIWCTAVYFEFYLILTFHCIINIIFNLITNEKYLIKYYNTIKINDVIMGFKKTSELDKRIAYVVTILFFIKLATYAVYYFVSTNRTTGYFTLFVSYSIDLNYIAIVMIFALMYDRMGLLKIYLEGVTTSVIIVQRDEIAANIRRVKKFLKYYNNLLDNFDFIETQLQCSVCTIFIINKIYSLIISR
;
A
#
# COMPACT_ATOMS: atom_id res chain seq x y z
N ILE A 1 -24.07 -8.06 -25.65
CA ILE A 1 -22.93 -8.96 -26.00
C ILE A 1 -21.64 -8.51 -25.32
N GLU A 2 -21.34 -7.20 -25.25
CA GLU A 2 -20.11 -6.66 -24.62
C GLU A 2 -20.00 -6.80 -23.09
N ILE A 3 -21.13 -6.80 -22.36
CA ILE A 3 -21.12 -7.03 -20.90
C ILE A 3 -20.77 -8.48 -20.56
N ILE A 4 -21.14 -9.42 -21.44
CA ILE A 4 -20.92 -10.86 -21.26
C ILE A 4 -19.44 -11.20 -21.48
N THR A 5 -18.73 -10.48 -22.36
CA THR A 5 -17.28 -10.65 -22.56
C THR A 5 -16.47 -10.10 -21.40
N PHE A 6 -16.86 -8.97 -20.81
CA PHE A 6 -16.19 -8.45 -19.61
C PHE A 6 -16.36 -9.38 -18.39
N GLN A 7 -17.59 -9.84 -18.15
CA GLN A 7 -17.89 -10.71 -17.03
C GLN A 7 -17.23 -12.08 -17.17
N SER A 8 -17.16 -12.62 -18.39
CA SER A 8 -16.44 -13.88 -18.66
C SER A 8 -14.92 -13.74 -18.56
N LEU A 9 -14.33 -12.64 -19.05
CA LEU A 9 -12.88 -12.38 -18.90
C LEU A 9 -12.51 -12.17 -17.42
N TRP A 10 -13.33 -11.44 -16.67
CA TRP A 10 -13.18 -11.27 -15.22
C TRP A 10 -13.30 -12.61 -14.49
N LEU A 11 -14.28 -13.45 -14.83
CA LEU A 11 -14.45 -14.78 -14.24
C LEU A 11 -13.27 -15.72 -14.55
N VAL A 12 -12.69 -15.66 -15.74
CA VAL A 12 -11.50 -16.43 -16.12
C VAL A 12 -10.28 -15.95 -15.35
N VAL A 13 -10.06 -14.64 -15.26
CA VAL A 13 -8.96 -14.08 -14.46
C VAL A 13 -9.14 -14.45 -12.98
N VAL A 14 -10.34 -14.28 -12.43
CA VAL A 14 -10.66 -14.65 -11.05
C VAL A 14 -10.47 -16.16 -10.81
N SER A 15 -10.82 -17.03 -11.76
CA SER A 15 -10.64 -18.49 -11.60
C SER A 15 -9.16 -18.91 -11.63
N ILE A 16 -8.34 -18.26 -12.45
CA ILE A 16 -6.88 -18.46 -12.50
C ILE A 16 -6.23 -17.97 -11.19
N PHE A 17 -6.71 -16.85 -10.64
CA PHE A 17 -6.28 -16.35 -9.33
C PHE A 17 -6.70 -17.30 -8.19
N LYS A 18 -7.90 -17.89 -8.25
CA LYS A 18 -8.51 -18.66 -7.16
C LYS A 18 -7.77 -19.95 -6.79
N THR A 19 -7.09 -20.61 -7.74
CA THR A 19 -6.62 -21.99 -7.54
C THR A 19 -5.14 -22.12 -7.20
N LYS A 20 -4.26 -21.31 -7.80
CA LYS A 20 -2.79 -21.47 -7.63
C LYS A 20 -2.09 -20.28 -6.97
N VAL A 21 -2.61 -19.06 -7.14
CA VAL A 21 -2.06 -17.85 -6.49
C VAL A 21 -2.57 -17.75 -5.06
N VAL A 22 -3.87 -17.90 -4.85
CA VAL A 22 -4.47 -17.91 -3.50
C VAL A 22 -3.92 -19.05 -2.64
N SER A 23 -3.73 -20.25 -3.20
CA SER A 23 -3.15 -21.37 -2.43
C SER A 23 -1.67 -21.17 -2.09
N ASN A 24 -0.88 -20.54 -2.96
CA ASN A 24 0.51 -20.18 -2.64
C ASN A 24 0.59 -19.00 -1.66
N MET A 25 -0.33 -18.05 -1.72
CA MET A 25 -0.45 -16.96 -0.74
C MET A 25 -0.89 -17.47 0.64
N LEU A 26 -1.84 -18.40 0.69
CA LEU A 26 -2.30 -19.02 1.94
C LEU A 26 -1.26 -19.98 2.53
N LYS A 27 -0.31 -20.47 1.74
CA LYS A 27 0.85 -21.25 2.20
C LYS A 27 2.05 -20.40 2.63
N LEU A 28 2.04 -19.09 2.34
CA LEU A 28 3.05 -18.14 2.81
C LEU A 28 2.77 -17.81 4.29
N ASP A 29 3.38 -18.63 5.15
CA ASP A 29 3.41 -18.58 6.62
C ASP A 29 2.08 -18.82 7.35
N SER A 30 2.07 -19.89 8.15
CA SER A 30 1.03 -20.31 9.11
C SER A 30 0.77 -19.32 10.27
N GLY A 31 1.24 -18.08 10.15
CA GLY A 31 0.94 -16.99 11.04
C GLY A 31 0.05 -15.97 10.33
N PHE A 32 -1.26 -16.08 10.56
CA PHE A 32 -2.32 -15.05 10.42
C PHE A 32 -2.13 -13.96 9.36
N LEU A 33 -3.10 -13.80 8.44
CA LEU A 33 -3.17 -12.70 7.47
C LEU A 33 -2.77 -11.36 8.10
N SER A 34 -1.53 -10.92 7.87
CA SER A 34 -1.11 -9.59 8.30
C SER A 34 -1.97 -8.56 7.59
N PRO A 35 -2.39 -7.47 8.27
CA PRO A 35 -3.11 -6.37 7.63
C PRO A 35 -2.39 -5.85 6.38
N PHE A 36 -1.06 -5.88 6.41
CA PHE A 36 -0.21 -5.52 5.28
C PHE A 36 -0.36 -6.47 4.08
N ASN A 37 -0.36 -7.79 4.29
CA ASN A 37 -0.55 -8.76 3.20
C ASN A 37 -1.97 -8.69 2.61
N ILE A 38 -2.99 -8.47 3.45
CA ILE A 38 -4.36 -8.21 2.99
C ILE A 38 -4.37 -6.99 2.09
N MET A 39 -3.76 -5.88 2.53
CA MET A 39 -3.70 -4.65 1.75
C MET A 39 -3.01 -4.85 0.39
N MET A 40 -1.88 -5.57 0.35
CA MET A 40 -1.20 -5.88 -0.92
C MET A 40 -2.06 -6.70 -1.87
N PHE A 41 -2.77 -7.68 -1.33
CA PHE A 41 -3.67 -8.51 -2.11
C PHE A 41 -4.83 -7.69 -2.67
N VAL A 42 -5.45 -6.84 -1.85
CA VAL A 42 -6.53 -5.96 -2.30
C VAL A 42 -6.02 -4.99 -3.36
N ARG A 43 -4.86 -4.35 -3.16
CA ARG A 43 -4.23 -3.45 -4.15
C ARG A 43 -3.99 -4.15 -5.50
N MET A 44 -3.55 -5.40 -5.46
CA MET A 44 -3.39 -6.21 -6.66
C MET A 44 -4.71 -6.43 -7.39
N ILE A 45 -5.83 -6.70 -6.71
CA ILE A 45 -7.16 -6.83 -7.35
C ILE A 45 -7.55 -5.57 -8.13
N PHE A 46 -7.07 -4.39 -7.69
CA PHE A 46 -7.31 -3.11 -8.38
C PHE A 46 -6.26 -2.78 -9.46
N GLY A 47 -5.42 -3.75 -9.84
CA GLY A 47 -4.41 -3.60 -10.89
C GLY A 47 -3.10 -2.94 -10.45
N ASN A 48 -2.90 -2.70 -9.15
CA ASN A 48 -1.62 -2.21 -8.64
C ASN A 48 -0.64 -3.38 -8.47
N TYR A 49 0.42 -3.40 -9.27
CA TYR A 49 1.32 -4.54 -9.36
C TYR A 49 2.17 -4.75 -8.10
N HIS A 50 2.05 -5.93 -7.48
CA HIS A 50 2.91 -6.37 -6.38
C HIS A 50 3.68 -7.66 -6.72
N PRO A 51 5.01 -7.72 -6.47
CA PRO A 51 5.79 -8.91 -6.71
C PRO A 51 5.61 -9.93 -5.57
N ILE A 52 4.59 -10.76 -5.66
CA ILE A 52 4.27 -11.77 -4.64
C ILE A 52 5.15 -13.02 -4.76
N ALA A 53 5.53 -13.38 -5.99
CA ALA A 53 6.27 -14.61 -6.26
C ALA A 53 7.68 -14.32 -6.78
N LYS A 54 8.66 -15.12 -6.32
CA LYS A 54 10.03 -15.12 -6.88
C LYS A 54 10.08 -15.67 -8.31
N SER A 55 9.08 -16.46 -8.71
CA SER A 55 9.00 -17.02 -10.06
C SER A 55 8.77 -15.95 -11.12
N LYS A 56 9.65 -15.91 -12.13
CA LYS A 56 9.54 -14.98 -13.26
C LYS A 56 8.23 -15.15 -14.03
N LEU A 57 7.75 -16.38 -14.20
CA LEU A 57 6.51 -16.67 -14.93
C LEU A 57 5.28 -16.07 -14.24
N ILE A 58 5.14 -16.30 -12.93
CA ILE A 58 4.02 -15.74 -12.15
C ILE A 58 4.06 -14.21 -12.21
N SER A 59 5.24 -13.62 -12.08
CA SER A 59 5.43 -12.18 -12.18
C SER A 59 4.97 -11.61 -13.54
N ILE A 60 5.29 -12.29 -14.65
CA ILE A 60 4.83 -11.89 -15.99
C ILE A 60 3.30 -11.93 -16.10
N PHE A 61 2.65 -12.99 -15.61
CA PHE A 61 1.18 -13.08 -15.60
C PHE A 61 0.53 -11.96 -14.80
N LEU A 62 1.08 -11.63 -13.62
CA LEU A 62 0.59 -10.53 -12.80
C LEU A 62 0.78 -9.17 -13.49
N LYS A 63 1.90 -8.95 -14.18
CA LYS A 63 2.12 -7.72 -14.96
C LYS A 63 1.14 -7.59 -16.11
N LEU A 64 0.93 -8.68 -16.88
CA LEU A 64 -0.04 -8.72 -17.98
C LEU A 64 -1.45 -8.41 -17.47
N TYR A 65 -1.82 -8.93 -16.29
CA TYR A 65 -3.08 -8.61 -15.65
C TYR A 65 -3.21 -7.11 -15.29
N CYS A 66 -2.16 -6.48 -14.74
CA CYS A 66 -2.22 -5.05 -14.42
C CYS A 66 -2.32 -4.19 -15.68
N VAL A 67 -1.62 -4.59 -16.75
CA VAL A 67 -1.72 -3.94 -18.08
C VAL A 67 -3.12 -4.10 -18.67
N SER A 68 -3.73 -5.29 -18.57
CA SER A 68 -5.10 -5.49 -19.07
C SER A 68 -6.13 -4.67 -18.29
N VAL A 69 -5.99 -4.55 -16.96
CA VAL A 69 -6.81 -3.65 -16.14
C VAL A 69 -6.68 -2.21 -16.63
N ALA A 70 -5.45 -1.72 -16.88
CA ALA A 70 -5.24 -0.36 -17.41
C ALA A 70 -5.93 -0.14 -18.77
N PHE A 71 -5.85 -1.10 -19.70
CA PHE A 71 -6.55 -1.02 -20.98
C PHE A 71 -8.08 -0.97 -20.82
N VAL A 72 -8.63 -1.79 -19.93
CA VAL A 72 -10.06 -1.75 -19.59
C VAL A 72 -10.45 -0.37 -19.06
N LEU A 73 -9.65 0.22 -18.18
CA LEU A 73 -9.94 1.55 -17.63
C LEU A 73 -9.94 2.64 -18.70
N ILE A 74 -9.00 2.59 -19.64
CA ILE A 74 -8.94 3.51 -20.79
C ILE A 74 -10.18 3.35 -21.66
N TRP A 75 -10.54 2.11 -22.01
CA TRP A 75 -11.72 1.81 -22.81
C TRP A 75 -13.01 2.31 -22.14
N CYS A 76 -13.20 2.01 -20.86
CA CYS A 76 -14.37 2.49 -20.11
C CYS A 76 -14.42 4.02 -20.07
N THR A 77 -13.29 4.70 -19.91
CA THR A 77 -13.24 6.16 -19.92
C THR A 77 -13.64 6.73 -21.28
N ALA A 78 -13.23 6.10 -22.37
CA ALA A 78 -13.59 6.50 -23.73
C ALA A 78 -15.11 6.41 -23.99
N VAL A 79 -15.78 5.39 -23.43
CA VAL A 79 -17.21 5.14 -23.62
C VAL A 79 -18.10 6.01 -22.73
N TYR A 80 -17.68 6.28 -21.49
CA TYR A 80 -18.49 6.99 -20.48
C TYR A 80 -18.00 8.42 -20.22
N PHE A 81 -17.37 9.02 -21.24
CA PHE A 81 -16.72 10.34 -21.27
C PHE A 81 -17.56 11.40 -20.54
N GLU A 82 -17.01 12.02 -19.47
CA GLU A 82 -17.11 13.48 -19.20
C GLU A 82 -16.60 13.88 -17.80
N PHE A 83 -16.93 13.18 -16.71
CA PHE A 83 -16.54 13.63 -15.35
C PHE A 83 -15.37 12.88 -14.69
N TYR A 84 -15.07 11.66 -15.13
CA TYR A 84 -14.12 10.78 -14.43
C TYR A 84 -12.75 10.66 -15.09
N LEU A 85 -12.52 11.34 -16.22
CA LEU A 85 -11.29 11.22 -17.01
C LEU A 85 -10.04 11.51 -16.18
N ILE A 86 -10.12 12.53 -15.32
CA ILE A 86 -9.01 12.94 -14.45
C ILE A 86 -8.68 11.87 -13.40
N LEU A 87 -9.70 11.31 -12.76
CA LEU A 87 -9.54 10.23 -11.77
C LEU A 87 -8.98 8.97 -12.44
N THR A 88 -9.47 8.61 -13.63
CA THR A 88 -8.93 7.49 -14.39
C THR A 88 -7.46 7.71 -14.75
N PHE A 89 -7.11 8.91 -15.20
CA PHE A 89 -5.73 9.25 -15.56
C PHE A 89 -4.80 9.11 -14.36
N HIS A 90 -5.22 9.56 -13.18
CA HIS A 90 -4.51 9.34 -11.93
C HIS A 90 -4.29 7.84 -11.66
N CYS A 91 -5.36 7.04 -11.74
CA CYS A 91 -5.29 5.60 -11.52
C CYS A 91 -4.33 4.92 -12.50
N ILE A 92 -4.35 5.30 -13.78
CA ILE A 92 -3.46 4.74 -14.81
C ILE A 92 -2.01 5.10 -14.53
N ILE A 93 -1.71 6.36 -14.18
CA ILE A 93 -0.36 6.78 -13.79
C ILE A 93 0.15 5.94 -12.63
N ASN A 94 -0.68 5.75 -11.59
CA ASN A 94 -0.31 4.92 -10.44
C ASN A 94 -0.04 3.46 -10.84
N ILE A 95 -0.87 2.87 -11.70
CA ILE A 95 -0.65 1.49 -12.21
C ILE A 95 0.68 1.40 -12.97
N ILE A 96 0.96 2.34 -13.89
CA ILE A 96 2.20 2.39 -14.67
C ILE A 96 3.40 2.54 -13.75
N PHE A 97 3.32 3.47 -12.80
CA PHE A 97 4.38 3.73 -11.85
C PHE A 97 4.66 2.49 -10.97
N ASN A 98 3.63 1.79 -10.50
CA ASN A 98 3.75 0.55 -9.74
C ASN A 98 4.37 -0.58 -10.58
N LEU A 99 4.05 -0.66 -11.87
CA LEU A 99 4.67 -1.61 -12.81
C LEU A 99 6.17 -1.35 -13.03
N ILE A 100 6.57 -0.08 -13.16
CA ILE A 100 7.97 0.32 -13.38
C ILE A 100 8.79 0.08 -12.11
N THR A 101 8.30 0.57 -10.97
CA THR A 101 9.01 0.44 -9.68
C THR A 101 8.95 -0.97 -9.10
N ASN A 102 8.07 -1.83 -9.64
CA ASN A 102 7.75 -3.16 -9.14
C ASN A 102 7.34 -3.18 -7.67
N GLU A 103 6.89 -2.04 -7.13
CA GLU A 103 6.54 -1.83 -5.71
C GLU A 103 7.49 -2.47 -4.69
N LYS A 104 8.78 -2.62 -5.05
CA LYS A 104 9.77 -3.28 -4.20
C LYS A 104 9.98 -2.54 -2.89
N TYR A 105 9.71 -1.23 -2.88
CA TYR A 105 9.88 -0.36 -1.74
C TYR A 105 9.02 -0.81 -0.54
N LEU A 106 7.75 -1.16 -0.76
CA LEU A 106 6.83 -1.57 0.31
C LEU A 106 7.24 -2.89 0.98
N ILE A 107 7.51 -3.91 0.17
CA ILE A 107 7.94 -5.22 0.67
C ILE A 107 9.32 -5.11 1.32
N LYS A 108 10.26 -4.38 0.71
CA LYS A 108 11.58 -4.11 1.27
C LYS A 108 11.44 -3.41 2.61
N TYR A 109 10.64 -2.36 2.68
CA TYR A 109 10.39 -1.58 3.90
C TYR A 109 9.85 -2.46 5.04
N TYR A 110 8.77 -3.21 4.77
CA TYR A 110 8.16 -4.09 5.76
C TYR A 110 9.14 -5.14 6.28
N ASN A 111 9.88 -5.79 5.36
CA ASN A 111 10.89 -6.78 5.72
C ASN A 111 12.06 -6.16 6.50
N THR A 112 12.53 -4.98 6.10
CA THR A 112 13.60 -4.25 6.80
C THR A 112 13.19 -3.96 8.24
N ILE A 113 11.96 -3.50 8.48
CA ILE A 113 11.50 -3.25 9.85
C ILE A 113 11.36 -4.54 10.64
N LYS A 114 10.78 -5.59 10.05
CA LYS A 114 10.69 -6.90 10.71
C LYS A 114 12.08 -7.43 11.11
N ILE A 115 13.06 -7.33 10.23
CA ILE A 115 14.45 -7.72 10.49
C ILE A 115 15.05 -6.84 11.59
N ASN A 116 14.87 -5.54 11.51
CA ASN A 116 15.41 -4.59 12.48
C ASN A 116 14.79 -4.80 13.88
N ASP A 117 13.48 -5.08 13.97
CA ASP A 117 12.77 -5.40 15.21
C ASP A 117 13.32 -6.68 15.85
N VAL A 118 13.56 -7.72 15.03
CA VAL A 118 14.20 -8.96 15.49
C VAL A 118 15.62 -8.70 15.99
N ILE A 119 16.42 -7.92 15.25
CA ILE A 119 17.78 -7.53 15.68
C ILE A 119 17.71 -6.80 17.01
N MET A 120 16.73 -5.91 17.21
CA MET A 120 16.54 -5.17 18.46
C MET A 120 16.01 -6.02 19.62
N GLY A 121 15.45 -7.19 19.34
CA GLY A 121 14.80 -8.02 20.34
C GLY A 121 13.41 -7.52 20.73
N PHE A 122 12.79 -6.68 19.88
CA PHE A 122 11.40 -6.28 20.03
C PHE A 122 10.50 -7.50 19.74
N LYS A 123 10.17 -8.25 20.78
CA LYS A 123 9.29 -9.43 20.67
C LYS A 123 7.83 -8.96 20.70
N LYS A 124 7.02 -9.40 19.73
CA LYS A 124 5.57 -9.15 19.65
C LYS A 124 5.15 -7.68 19.56
N THR A 125 5.93 -6.84 18.88
CA THR A 125 5.43 -5.53 18.48
C THR A 125 4.32 -5.72 17.45
N SER A 126 3.17 -5.07 17.66
CA SER A 126 2.12 -5.08 16.65
C SER A 126 2.65 -4.45 15.36
N GLU A 127 2.24 -5.01 14.24
CA GLU A 127 2.60 -4.49 12.91
C GLU A 127 1.94 -3.12 12.65
N LEU A 128 0.79 -2.86 13.28
CA LEU A 128 0.07 -1.60 13.19
C LEU A 128 -0.49 -1.23 14.56
N ASP A 129 -0.46 0.04 14.94
CA ASP A 129 -1.25 0.53 16.08
C ASP A 129 -2.72 0.19 15.86
N LYS A 130 -3.37 -0.35 16.90
CA LYS A 130 -4.80 -0.65 16.93
C LYS A 130 -5.65 0.58 16.61
N ARG A 131 -5.21 1.78 17.03
CA ARG A 131 -5.92 3.04 16.75
C ARG A 131 -5.94 3.32 15.25
N ILE A 132 -4.80 3.14 14.59
CA ILE A 132 -4.64 3.37 13.15
C ILE A 132 -5.40 2.29 12.38
N ALA A 133 -5.31 1.03 12.81
CA ALA A 133 -6.11 -0.07 12.27
C ALA A 133 -7.61 0.24 12.32
N TYR A 134 -8.08 0.76 13.45
CA TYR A 134 -9.47 1.12 13.65
C TYR A 134 -9.91 2.27 12.73
N VAL A 135 -9.09 3.34 12.61
CA VAL A 135 -9.37 4.45 11.69
C VAL A 135 -9.43 3.98 10.23
N VAL A 136 -8.46 3.18 9.79
CA VAL A 136 -8.44 2.62 8.42
C VAL A 136 -9.68 1.74 8.17
N THR A 137 -10.08 0.95 9.17
CA THR A 137 -11.27 0.09 9.09
C THR A 137 -12.55 0.92 8.98
N ILE A 138 -12.70 1.98 9.78
CA ILE A 138 -13.84 2.90 9.68
C ILE A 138 -13.88 3.56 8.31
N LEU A 139 -12.76 4.11 7.83
CA LEU A 139 -12.70 4.77 6.51
C LEU A 139 -13.10 3.81 5.39
N PHE A 140 -12.66 2.55 5.47
CA PHE A 140 -13.07 1.50 4.54
C PHE A 140 -14.59 1.24 4.57
N PHE A 141 -15.20 1.13 5.75
CA PHE A 141 -16.64 0.92 5.88
C PHE A 141 -17.47 2.14 5.45
N ILE A 142 -17.03 3.36 5.76
CA ILE A 142 -17.67 4.59 5.30
C ILE A 142 -17.69 4.62 3.78
N LYS A 143 -16.55 4.35 3.13
CA LYS A 143 -16.45 4.26 1.66
C LYS A 143 -17.39 3.19 1.11
N LEU A 144 -17.43 2.02 1.73
CA LEU A 144 -18.31 0.92 1.30
C LEU A 144 -19.79 1.28 1.44
N ALA A 145 -20.16 2.00 2.50
CA ALA A 145 -21.51 2.52 2.70
C ALA A 145 -21.86 3.62 1.68
N THR A 146 -20.97 4.58 1.42
CA THR A 146 -21.18 5.61 0.39
C THR A 146 -21.37 4.99 -0.99
N TYR A 147 -20.67 3.89 -1.27
CA TYR A 147 -20.89 3.13 -2.48
C TYR A 147 -22.25 2.44 -2.51
N ALA A 148 -22.63 1.74 -1.44
CA ALA A 148 -23.93 1.07 -1.40
C ALA A 148 -25.04 2.08 -1.71
N VAL A 149 -24.98 3.27 -1.09
CA VAL A 149 -25.91 4.37 -1.38
C VAL A 149 -25.84 4.79 -2.85
N TYR A 150 -24.65 5.06 -3.41
CA TYR A 150 -24.52 5.44 -4.81
C TYR A 150 -25.03 4.36 -5.78
N TYR A 151 -24.80 3.08 -5.47
CA TYR A 151 -25.24 1.95 -6.28
C TYR A 151 -26.78 1.83 -6.31
N PHE A 152 -27.44 2.10 -5.18
CA PHE A 152 -28.91 2.07 -5.11
C PHE A 152 -29.55 3.31 -5.73
N VAL A 153 -28.85 4.45 -5.76
CA VAL A 153 -29.39 5.75 -6.24
C VAL A 153 -29.06 6.00 -7.72
N SER A 154 -27.96 5.47 -8.25
CA SER A 154 -27.53 5.74 -9.63
C SER A 154 -28.37 5.03 -10.68
N THR A 155 -28.85 5.78 -11.68
CA THR A 155 -29.57 5.28 -12.85
C THR A 155 -28.65 4.51 -13.81
N ASN A 156 -27.34 4.79 -13.80
CA ASN A 156 -26.36 4.13 -14.66
C ASN A 156 -25.35 3.31 -13.83
N ARG A 157 -25.72 2.06 -13.54
CA ARG A 157 -24.93 1.16 -12.68
C ARG A 157 -23.52 0.92 -13.19
N THR A 158 -23.30 0.85 -14.51
CA THR A 158 -21.96 0.57 -15.07
C THR A 158 -20.98 1.69 -14.80
N THR A 159 -21.40 2.95 -14.96
CA THR A 159 -20.59 4.12 -14.60
C THR A 159 -20.27 4.13 -13.09
N GLY A 160 -21.22 3.72 -12.25
CA GLY A 160 -21.00 3.60 -10.81
C GLY A 160 -19.96 2.57 -10.41
N TYR A 161 -20.00 1.38 -11.00
CA TYR A 161 -18.97 0.36 -10.77
C TYR A 161 -17.58 0.84 -11.19
N PHE A 162 -17.51 1.51 -12.34
CA PHE A 162 -16.25 2.05 -12.86
C PHE A 162 -15.66 3.13 -11.94
N THR A 163 -16.46 4.12 -11.56
CA THR A 163 -16.04 5.19 -10.65
C THR A 163 -15.61 4.64 -9.29
N LEU A 164 -16.31 3.61 -8.79
CA LEU A 164 -15.91 2.93 -7.57
C LEU A 164 -14.51 2.32 -7.72
N PHE A 165 -14.30 1.56 -8.80
CA PHE A 165 -13.05 0.85 -9.01
C PHE A 165 -11.86 1.81 -9.01
N VAL A 166 -11.99 2.90 -9.76
CA VAL A 166 -10.98 3.95 -9.85
C VAL A 166 -10.74 4.62 -8.49
N SER A 167 -11.81 4.98 -7.78
CA SER A 167 -11.70 5.64 -6.47
C SER A 167 -11.02 4.75 -5.43
N TYR A 168 -11.43 3.48 -5.32
CA TYR A 168 -10.81 2.54 -4.38
C TYR A 168 -9.35 2.26 -4.72
N SER A 169 -9.01 2.12 -6.00
CA SER A 169 -7.61 1.91 -6.41
C SER A 169 -6.70 3.04 -5.91
N ILE A 170 -7.16 4.29 -6.05
CA ILE A 170 -6.45 5.48 -5.58
C ILE A 170 -6.38 5.50 -4.04
N ASP A 171 -7.50 5.29 -3.34
CA ASP A 171 -7.54 5.31 -1.88
C ASP A 171 -6.62 4.25 -1.26
N LEU A 172 -6.56 3.05 -1.84
CA LEU A 172 -5.71 1.97 -1.34
C LEU A 172 -4.23 2.32 -1.45
N ASN A 173 -3.82 3.09 -2.45
CA ASN A 173 -2.44 3.59 -2.55
C ASN A 173 -2.15 4.58 -1.42
N TYR A 174 -3.07 5.50 -1.11
CA TYR A 174 -2.91 6.43 0.01
C TYR A 174 -2.93 5.72 1.36
N ILE A 175 -3.83 4.75 1.56
CA ILE A 175 -3.89 3.94 2.79
C ILE A 175 -2.57 3.20 2.97
N ALA A 176 -1.98 2.65 1.90
CA ALA A 176 -0.68 2.00 1.98
C ALA A 176 0.42 2.94 2.46
N ILE A 177 0.47 4.16 1.91
CA ILE A 177 1.44 5.19 2.34
C ILE A 177 1.20 5.56 3.81
N VAL A 178 -0.05 5.80 4.22
CA VAL A 178 -0.40 6.12 5.62
C VAL A 178 0.00 4.99 6.56
N MET A 179 -0.24 3.73 6.19
CA MET A 179 0.16 2.56 6.98
C MET A 179 1.67 2.47 7.16
N ILE A 180 2.46 2.80 6.12
CA ILE A 180 3.91 2.87 6.23
C ILE A 180 4.32 3.94 7.25
N PHE A 181 3.82 5.16 7.12
CA PHE A 181 4.15 6.27 8.02
C PHE A 181 3.74 6.00 9.46
N ALA A 182 2.55 5.43 9.66
CA ALA A 182 2.07 4.95 10.94
C ALA A 182 3.06 3.98 11.59
N LEU A 183 3.50 2.98 10.82
CA LEU A 183 4.44 1.98 11.30
C LEU A 183 5.82 2.60 11.62
N MET A 184 6.29 3.57 10.82
CA MET A 184 7.51 4.34 11.15
C MET A 184 7.36 5.08 12.47
N TYR A 185 6.26 5.82 12.62
CA TYR A 185 5.98 6.65 13.77
C TYR A 185 5.95 5.81 15.05
N ASP A 186 5.28 4.67 15.03
CA ASP A 186 5.25 3.71 16.14
C ASP A 186 6.66 3.23 16.50
N ARG A 187 7.48 2.88 15.51
CA ARG A 187 8.86 2.39 15.73
C ARG A 187 9.80 3.48 16.24
N MET A 188 9.65 4.71 15.77
CA MET A 188 10.38 5.87 16.32
C MET A 188 9.96 6.15 17.76
N GLY A 189 8.67 6.07 18.07
CA GLY A 189 8.15 6.20 19.44
C GLY A 189 8.71 5.14 20.39
N LEU A 190 8.73 3.87 19.96
CA LEU A 190 9.36 2.79 20.73
C LEU A 190 10.85 3.07 20.96
N LEU A 191 11.58 3.43 19.91
CA LEU A 191 13.01 3.71 20.00
C LEU A 191 13.31 4.83 21.00
N LYS A 192 12.49 5.89 21.01
CA LYS A 192 12.59 6.99 21.97
C LYS A 192 12.47 6.49 23.42
N ILE A 193 11.43 5.70 23.72
CA ILE A 193 11.22 5.14 25.07
C ILE A 193 12.42 4.30 25.52
N TYR A 194 12.98 3.48 24.62
CA TYR A 194 14.15 2.67 24.94
C TYR A 194 15.42 3.49 25.16
N LEU A 195 15.63 4.54 24.36
CA LEU A 195 16.76 5.45 24.51
C LEU A 195 16.70 6.20 25.85
N GLU A 196 15.53 6.73 26.21
CA GLU A 196 15.29 7.41 27.49
C GLU A 196 15.58 6.49 28.68
N GLY A 197 15.20 5.21 28.60
CA GLY A 197 15.51 4.23 29.66
C GLY A 197 17.01 3.90 29.78
N VAL A 198 17.77 3.97 28.69
CA VAL A 198 19.23 3.72 28.73
C VAL A 198 20.00 4.93 29.25
N THR A 199 19.62 6.16 28.87
CA THR A 199 20.32 7.37 29.35
C THR A 199 20.22 7.56 30.86
N THR A 200 19.08 7.20 31.48
CA THR A 200 18.94 7.20 32.95
C THR A 200 19.85 6.19 33.65
N SER A 201 20.18 5.06 33.00
CA SER A 201 21.00 4.02 33.62
C SER A 201 22.48 4.39 33.68
N VAL A 202 23.01 5.12 32.68
CA VAL A 202 24.45 5.43 32.54
C VAL A 202 25.01 6.25 33.72
N ILE A 203 24.16 6.95 34.47
CA ILE A 203 24.57 7.84 35.56
C ILE A 203 25.01 7.05 36.83
N ILE A 204 24.68 5.75 36.96
CA ILE A 204 24.78 5.02 38.25
C ILE A 204 25.76 3.80 38.22
N VAL A 205 26.59 3.61 37.18
CA VAL A 205 27.13 2.25 36.88
C VAL A 205 28.65 2.03 36.92
N GLN A 206 29.05 0.80 37.30
CA GLN A 206 30.43 0.25 37.27
C GLN A 206 31.00 0.15 35.83
N ARG A 207 32.34 0.15 35.68
CA ARG A 207 33.07 0.26 34.40
C ARG A 207 32.63 -0.71 33.30
N ASP A 208 32.30 -1.96 33.61
CA ASP A 208 31.91 -2.97 32.60
C ASP A 208 30.52 -2.72 32.00
N GLU A 209 29.62 -2.13 32.79
CA GLU A 209 28.27 -1.78 32.34
C GLU A 209 28.27 -0.55 31.43
N ILE A 210 29.25 0.34 31.58
CA ILE A 210 29.45 1.49 30.67
C ILE A 210 29.71 0.99 29.24
N ALA A 211 30.57 -0.01 29.06
CA ALA A 211 30.87 -0.58 27.74
C ALA A 211 29.64 -1.25 27.12
N ALA A 212 28.84 -1.96 27.91
CA ALA A 212 27.57 -2.55 27.47
C ALA A 212 26.54 -1.48 27.08
N ASN A 213 26.44 -0.38 27.82
CA ASN A 213 25.55 0.73 27.52
C ASN A 213 25.95 1.47 26.24
N ILE A 214 27.25 1.74 26.03
CA ILE A 214 27.75 2.33 24.78
C ILE A 214 27.39 1.43 23.58
N ARG A 215 27.54 0.10 23.70
CA ARG A 215 27.14 -0.83 22.63
C ARG A 215 25.63 -0.78 22.35
N ARG A 216 24.79 -0.68 23.39
CA ARG A 216 23.33 -0.52 23.24
C ARG A 216 22.98 0.79 22.53
N VAL A 217 23.56 1.92 22.93
CA VAL A 217 23.34 3.22 22.28
C VAL A 217 23.76 3.18 20.81
N LYS A 218 24.92 2.61 20.48
CA LYS A 218 25.35 2.43 19.08
C LYS A 218 24.34 1.62 18.27
N LYS A 219 23.75 0.57 18.85
CA LYS A 219 22.72 -0.24 18.21
C LYS A 219 21.44 0.58 17.94
N PHE A 220 20.99 1.39 18.91
CA PHE A 220 19.84 2.28 18.75
C PHE A 220 20.05 3.34 17.68
N LEU A 221 21.21 4.00 17.67
CA LEU A 221 21.57 4.97 16.63
C LEU A 221 21.59 4.33 15.24
N LYS A 222 22.13 3.10 15.11
CA LYS A 222 22.11 2.37 13.84
C LYS A 222 20.68 2.04 13.38
N TYR A 223 19.80 1.63 14.29
CA TYR A 223 18.39 1.37 13.96
C TYR A 223 17.65 2.65 13.59
N TYR A 224 17.92 3.76 14.28
CA TYR A 224 17.41 5.08 13.91
C TYR A 224 17.85 5.47 12.50
N ASN A 225 19.14 5.32 12.18
CA ASN A 225 19.65 5.60 10.85
C ASN A 225 18.95 4.74 9.79
N ASN A 226 18.80 3.44 10.04
CA ASN A 226 18.08 2.56 9.12
C ASN A 226 16.59 2.95 8.95
N LEU A 227 15.93 3.47 9.99
CA LEU A 227 14.58 4.00 9.88
C LEU A 227 14.56 5.28 9.03
N LEU A 228 15.53 6.19 9.21
CA LEU A 228 15.64 7.40 8.38
C LEU A 228 15.96 7.08 6.92
N ASP A 229 16.89 6.17 6.64
CA ASP A 229 17.22 5.74 5.28
C ASP A 229 15.98 5.16 4.57
N ASN A 230 15.07 4.54 5.33
CA ASN A 230 13.78 4.06 4.80
C ASN A 230 12.81 5.21 4.48
N PHE A 231 12.91 6.35 5.16
CA PHE A 231 12.09 7.53 4.94
C PHE A 231 12.33 8.11 3.54
N ASP A 232 13.59 8.18 3.09
CA ASP A 232 13.96 8.69 1.77
C ASP A 232 13.29 7.90 0.62
N PHE A 233 13.15 6.58 0.78
CA PHE A 233 12.44 5.74 -0.20
C PHE A 233 10.93 6.04 -0.26
N ILE A 234 10.33 6.39 0.88
CA ILE A 234 8.91 6.73 0.99
C ILE A 234 8.67 8.15 0.48
N GLU A 235 9.61 9.06 0.75
CA GLU A 235 9.57 10.43 0.25
C GLU A 235 9.43 10.45 -1.28
N THR A 236 10.20 9.63 -1.99
CA THR A 236 10.11 9.53 -3.46
C THR A 236 8.68 9.14 -3.92
N GLN A 237 8.01 8.25 -3.19
CA GLN A 237 6.63 7.83 -3.47
C GLN A 237 5.61 8.92 -3.18
N LEU A 238 5.79 9.60 -2.05
CA LEU A 238 4.96 10.73 -1.65
C LEU A 238 5.09 11.86 -2.67
N GLN A 239 6.32 12.21 -3.06
CA GLN A 239 6.59 13.21 -4.08
C GLN A 239 5.93 12.85 -5.42
N CYS A 240 6.01 11.59 -5.86
CA CYS A 240 5.31 11.15 -7.07
C CYS A 240 3.79 11.31 -6.96
N SER A 241 3.20 10.92 -5.82
CA SER A 241 1.77 11.06 -5.56
C SER A 241 1.33 12.52 -5.52
N VAL A 242 2.09 13.39 -4.85
CA VAL A 242 1.83 14.84 -4.76
C VAL A 242 1.99 15.51 -6.11
N CYS A 243 3.04 15.20 -6.87
CA CYS A 243 3.22 15.70 -8.23
C CYS A 243 2.05 15.32 -9.13
N THR A 244 1.55 14.08 -9.01
CA THR A 244 0.38 13.61 -9.78
C THR A 244 -0.88 14.41 -9.41
N ILE A 245 -1.14 14.62 -8.12
CA ILE A 245 -2.25 15.46 -7.64
C ILE A 245 -2.11 16.90 -8.16
N PHE A 246 -0.91 17.48 -8.11
CA PHE A 246 -0.67 18.85 -8.57
C PHE A 246 -0.92 19.02 -10.07
N ILE A 247 -0.41 18.09 -10.89
CA ILE A 247 -0.63 18.08 -12.34
C ILE A 247 -2.14 17.96 -12.63
N ILE A 248 -2.82 17.06 -11.94
CA ILE A 248 -4.27 16.86 -12.06
C ILE A 248 -5.04 18.14 -11.73
N ASN A 249 -4.74 18.77 -10.59
CA ASN A 249 -5.42 20.00 -10.17
C ASN A 249 -5.19 21.14 -11.15
N LYS A 250 -3.98 21.22 -11.73
CA LYS A 250 -3.69 22.20 -12.79
C LYS A 250 -4.48 21.93 -14.06
N ILE A 251 -4.54 20.69 -14.53
CA ILE A 251 -5.36 20.32 -15.69
C ILE A 251 -6.83 20.67 -15.44
N TYR A 252 -7.37 20.33 -14.26
CA TYR A 252 -8.73 20.66 -13.88
C TYR A 252 -9.01 22.17 -13.91
N SER A 253 -8.09 22.97 -13.34
CA SER A 253 -8.22 24.43 -13.36
C SER A 253 -8.23 25.01 -14.77
N LEU A 254 -7.46 24.43 -15.70
CA LEU A 254 -7.42 24.85 -17.09
C LEU A 254 -8.71 24.49 -17.84
N ILE A 255 -9.30 23.33 -17.54
CA ILE A 255 -10.57 22.89 -18.13
C ILE A 255 -11.72 23.79 -17.65
N ILE A 256 -11.79 24.14 -16.37
CA ILE A 256 -12.83 25.03 -15.84
C ILE A 256 -12.68 26.47 -16.36
N SER A 257 -11.45 26.92 -16.60
CA SER A 257 -11.19 28.30 -17.07
C SER A 257 -11.54 28.55 -18.54
N ARG A 258 -11.92 27.50 -19.29
CA ARG A 258 -12.35 27.57 -20.69
C ARG A 258 -13.85 27.44 -20.78
#